data_AF-K1SRN1-F1
#
_entry.id   AF-K1SRN1-F1
#
_cell.length_a   1.000
_cell.length_b   1.000
_cell.length_c   1.000
_cell.angle_alpha   90.00
_cell.angle_beta   90.00
_cell.angle_gamma   90.00
#
_symmetry.space_group_name_H-M   'P 1'
#
loop_
_entity.id
_entity.type
_entity.pdbx_description
1 polymer ?
#
loop_
_entity_poly.entity_id
_entity_poly.type
_entity_poly.pdbx_seq_one_letter_code
_entity_poly.pdbx_strand_id
1 'polypeptide(L)'
;GKEYYVRPDDWTDAAFRTSLRQEYNISIAGSGDKTSVYASFGYLNNEGIAYNSDMDRFTTRLKLDYQAKDWLKMGANATYARFHYNQIDDDGSSGSSGNVFAYTTTIGPIYPLYIRDGNGNILYNEDGIKLYDYGQNAGMERSIFTNSNALSESRLNTQSSEGNAFNGTAYFDITFLKDFKFTFNAGVTLDETRS
;
A
#
# COMPACT_ATOMS: atom_id res chain seq x y z
N GLY A 1 -44.42 4.40 -17.05
CA GLY A 1 -43.10 4.99 -16.80
C GLY A 1 -42.11 3.88 -16.48
N LYS A 2 -40.80 4.14 -16.49
CA LYS A 2 -39.84 3.19 -15.91
C LYS A 2 -39.96 3.26 -14.38
N GLU A 3 -40.18 2.13 -13.74
CA GLU A 3 -40.24 2.01 -12.29
C GLU A 3 -38.85 1.67 -11.74
N TYR A 4 -38.49 2.26 -10.60
CA TYR A 4 -37.21 2.07 -9.93
C TYR A 4 -37.45 1.69 -8.46
N TYR A 5 -36.67 0.74 -7.96
CA TYR A 5 -36.76 0.30 -6.57
C TYR A 5 -35.61 0.88 -5.74
N VAL A 6 -35.95 1.58 -4.67
CA VAL A 6 -34.97 2.18 -3.74
C VAL A 6 -34.81 1.24 -2.56
N ARG A 7 -33.61 0.66 -2.42
CA ARG A 7 -33.25 -0.19 -1.29
C ARG A 7 -31.91 0.25 -0.74
N PRO A 8 -31.80 0.56 0.57
CA PRO A 8 -30.52 0.88 1.15
C PRO A 8 -29.55 -0.31 1.09
N ASP A 9 -28.28 0.01 0.86
CA ASP A 9 -27.17 -0.95 0.83
C ASP A 9 -26.21 -0.65 1.98
N ASP A 10 -25.49 -1.67 2.43
CA ASP A 10 -24.37 -1.47 3.35
C ASP A 10 -23.14 -1.02 2.57
N TRP A 11 -22.86 0.28 2.65
CA TRP A 11 -21.72 0.90 2.00
C TRP A 11 -20.39 0.40 2.57
N THR A 12 -20.34 0.06 3.85
CA THR A 12 -19.12 -0.43 4.51
C THR A 12 -18.78 -1.83 4.04
N ASP A 13 -19.77 -2.72 4.00
CA ASP A 13 -19.62 -4.09 3.45
C ASP A 13 -19.25 -4.07 1.96
N ALA A 14 -19.78 -3.11 1.20
CA ALA A 14 -19.44 -2.95 -0.20
C ALA A 14 -18.04 -2.34 -0.44
N ALA A 15 -17.51 -1.57 0.51
CA ALA A 15 -16.24 -0.88 0.40
C ALA A 15 -15.05 -1.71 0.87
N PHE A 16 -15.24 -2.44 1.96
CA PHE A 16 -14.18 -3.19 2.59
C PHE A 16 -14.37 -4.68 2.36
N ARG A 17 -13.25 -5.37 2.19
CA ARG A 17 -13.20 -6.82 2.10
C ARG A 17 -12.32 -7.38 3.21
N THR A 18 -12.56 -8.65 3.53
CA THR A 18 -11.53 -9.41 4.25
C THR A 18 -10.31 -9.52 3.35
N SER A 19 -9.16 -9.13 3.90
CA SER A 19 -7.90 -9.05 3.17
C SER A 19 -6.90 -10.04 3.77
N LEU A 20 -6.16 -10.74 2.90
CA LEU A 20 -5.08 -11.60 3.33
C LEU A 20 -3.75 -10.87 3.24
N ARG A 21 -3.02 -10.86 4.35
CA ARG A 21 -1.63 -10.42 4.40
C ARG A 21 -0.72 -11.60 4.69
N GLN A 22 0.25 -11.82 3.82
CA GLN A 22 1.23 -12.89 3.93
C GLN A 22 2.63 -12.29 3.98
N GLU A 23 3.44 -12.77 4.92
CA GLU A 23 4.80 -12.30 5.08
C GLU A 23 5.73 -13.48 5.36
N TYR A 24 6.77 -13.60 4.54
CA TYR A 24 7.75 -14.66 4.62
C TYR A 24 9.14 -14.05 4.75
N ASN A 25 9.86 -14.40 5.81
CA ASN A 25 11.20 -13.91 6.06
C ASN A 25 12.13 -15.08 6.35
N ILE A 26 13.24 -15.14 5.61
CA ILE A 26 14.31 -16.12 5.82
C ILE A 26 15.59 -15.33 6.06
N SER A 27 16.34 -15.71 7.08
CA SER A 27 17.62 -15.08 7.38
C SER A 27 18.65 -16.09 7.85
N ILE A 28 19.90 -15.79 7.54
CA ILE A 28 21.08 -16.51 8.00
C ILE A 28 22.02 -15.49 8.63
N ALA A 29 22.51 -15.82 9.81
CA ALA A 29 23.53 -15.06 10.50
C ALA A 29 24.64 -16.01 10.97
N GLY A 30 25.87 -15.54 10.90
CA GLY A 30 27.03 -16.26 11.40
C GLY A 30 28.10 -15.30 11.86
N SER A 31 28.73 -15.59 12.99
CA SER A 31 29.87 -14.83 13.49
C SER A 31 30.99 -15.79 13.86
N GLY A 32 32.18 -15.53 13.36
CA GLY A 32 33.43 -16.14 13.80
C GLY A 32 34.37 -15.09 14.40
N ASP A 33 35.63 -15.47 14.62
CA ASP A 33 36.61 -14.64 15.34
C ASP A 33 36.90 -13.29 14.68
N LYS A 34 36.84 -13.23 13.34
CA LYS A 34 37.18 -12.03 12.56
C LYS A 34 36.08 -11.55 11.63
N THR A 35 34.99 -12.29 11.48
CA THR A 35 33.96 -11.97 10.49
C THR A 35 32.58 -12.22 11.08
N SER A 36 31.67 -11.27 10.90
CA SER A 36 30.24 -11.43 11.15
C SER A 36 29.48 -11.13 9.86
N VAL A 37 28.60 -12.05 9.47
CA VAL A 37 27.80 -11.97 8.24
C VAL A 37 26.34 -12.15 8.61
N TYR A 38 25.49 -11.34 7.99
CA TYR A 38 24.05 -11.49 8.01
C TYR A 38 23.50 -11.33 6.60
N ALA A 39 22.61 -12.23 6.22
CA ALA A 39 21.85 -12.15 4.98
C ALA A 39 20.38 -12.45 5.28
N SER A 40 19.47 -11.68 4.69
CA SER A 40 18.05 -11.98 4.75
C SER A 40 17.34 -11.70 3.44
N PHE A 41 16.28 -12.47 3.23
CA PHE A 41 15.33 -12.29 2.16
C PHE A 41 13.92 -12.28 2.75
N GLY A 42 13.11 -11.32 2.33
CA GLY A 42 11.73 -11.14 2.75
C GLY A 42 10.81 -10.97 1.56
N TYR A 43 9.62 -11.55 1.64
CA TYR A 43 8.52 -11.30 0.72
C TYR A 43 7.27 -10.92 1.52
N LEU A 44 6.64 -9.82 1.13
CA LEU A 44 5.37 -9.34 1.64
C LEU A 44 4.36 -9.33 0.49
N ASN A 45 3.18 -9.86 0.74
CA ASN A 45 1.99 -9.65 -0.10
C ASN A 45 0.84 -9.19 0.81
N ASN A 46 0.28 -8.03 0.52
CA ASN A 46 -0.81 -7.44 1.26
C ASN A 46 -1.92 -7.03 0.30
N GLU A 47 -3.05 -7.73 0.31
CA GLU A 47 -4.14 -7.48 -0.62
C GLU A 47 -4.93 -6.18 -0.34
N GLY A 48 -4.74 -5.56 0.83
CA GLY A 48 -5.50 -4.38 1.24
C GLY A 48 -6.96 -4.65 1.60
N ILE A 49 -7.48 -3.88 2.54
CA ILE A 49 -8.89 -3.98 2.98
C ILE A 49 -9.84 -3.29 2.02
N ALA A 50 -9.36 -2.31 1.26
CA ALA A 50 -10.11 -1.64 0.20
C ALA A 50 -9.66 -2.18 -1.16
N TYR A 51 -10.58 -2.20 -2.12
CA TYR A 51 -10.26 -2.61 -3.48
C TYR A 51 -9.24 -1.65 -4.11
N ASN A 52 -8.34 -2.18 -4.94
CA ASN A 52 -7.26 -1.42 -5.60
C ASN A 52 -6.29 -0.72 -4.61
N SER A 53 -6.08 -1.33 -3.44
CA SER A 53 -5.16 -0.86 -2.40
C SER A 53 -4.24 -1.99 -1.90
N ASP A 54 -3.59 -2.68 -2.82
CA ASP A 54 -2.68 -3.79 -2.53
C ASP A 54 -1.20 -3.38 -2.62
N MET A 55 -0.33 -4.17 -2.00
CA MET A 55 1.12 -4.00 -2.05
C MET A 55 1.85 -5.34 -1.99
N ASP A 56 2.82 -5.51 -2.87
CA ASP A 56 3.82 -6.56 -2.77
C ASP A 56 5.23 -5.98 -2.67
N ARG A 57 6.08 -6.66 -1.90
CA ARG A 57 7.46 -6.20 -1.69
C ARG A 57 8.42 -7.36 -1.48
N PHE A 58 9.49 -7.35 -2.25
CA PHE A 58 10.67 -8.16 -2.02
C PHE A 58 11.73 -7.32 -1.33
N THR A 59 12.33 -7.84 -0.27
CA THR A 59 13.40 -7.17 0.47
C THR A 59 14.59 -8.11 0.61
N THR A 60 15.78 -7.64 0.25
CA THR A 60 17.05 -8.33 0.51
C THR A 60 17.93 -7.46 1.38
N ARG A 61 18.56 -8.03 2.40
CA ARG A 61 19.53 -7.34 3.25
C ARG A 61 20.80 -8.15 3.38
N LEU A 62 21.93 -7.47 3.26
CA LEU A 62 23.26 -8.02 3.46
C LEU A 62 24.00 -7.12 4.45
N LYS A 63 24.63 -7.73 5.44
CA LYS A 63 25.52 -7.05 6.36
C LYS A 63 26.78 -7.89 6.55
N LEU A 64 27.92 -7.23 6.50
CA LEU A 64 29.23 -7.82 6.68
C LEU A 64 30.04 -6.92 7.62
N ASP A 65 30.59 -7.49 8.67
CA ASP A 65 31.60 -6.86 9.53
C ASP A 65 32.86 -7.74 9.49
N TYR A 66 34.01 -7.13 9.23
CA TYR A 66 35.29 -7.83 9.07
C TYR A 66 36.41 -7.14 9.85
N GLN A 67 37.05 -7.88 10.76
CA GLN A 67 38.25 -7.49 11.49
C GLN A 67 39.49 -7.83 10.65
N ALA A 68 39.89 -6.91 9.77
CA ALA A 68 41.02 -7.11 8.87
C ALA A 68 42.37 -7.18 9.62
N LYS A 69 42.52 -6.38 10.68
CA LYS A 69 43.66 -6.35 11.62
C LYS A 69 43.15 -5.96 13.00
N ASP A 70 43.89 -6.19 14.07
CA ASP A 70 43.47 -5.78 15.43
C ASP A 70 43.19 -4.27 15.52
N TRP A 71 43.85 -3.47 14.68
CA TRP A 71 43.67 -2.02 14.57
C TRP A 71 42.72 -1.57 13.45
N LEU A 72 42.28 -2.47 12.56
CA LEU A 72 41.44 -2.13 11.40
C LEU A 72 40.21 -3.03 11.33
N LYS A 73 39.04 -2.43 11.52
CA LYS A 73 37.75 -3.07 11.26
C LYS A 73 37.06 -2.39 10.09
N MET A 74 36.40 -3.17 9.25
CA MET A 74 35.61 -2.68 8.13
C MET A 74 34.22 -3.28 8.23
N GLY A 75 33.21 -2.56 7.73
CA GLY A 75 31.90 -3.15 7.58
C GLY A 75 31.08 -2.51 6.49
N ALA A 76 30.09 -3.25 6.02
CA ALA A 76 29.16 -2.84 5.00
C ALA A 76 27.77 -3.35 5.34
N ASN A 77 26.75 -2.55 5.03
CA ASN A 77 25.35 -2.91 5.15
C ASN A 77 24.63 -2.42 3.91
N ALA A 78 23.94 -3.33 3.22
CA ALA A 78 23.18 -3.04 2.02
C ALA A 78 21.77 -3.61 2.18
N THR A 79 20.77 -2.81 1.81
CA THR A 79 19.37 -3.22 1.73
C THR A 79 18.83 -2.83 0.36
N TYR A 80 18.15 -3.77 -0.29
CA TYR A 80 17.45 -3.55 -1.54
C TYR A 80 16.01 -3.98 -1.36
N ALA A 81 15.08 -3.18 -1.88
CA ALA A 81 13.68 -3.53 -1.95
C ALA A 81 13.13 -3.23 -3.34
N ARG A 82 12.40 -4.19 -3.91
CA ARG A 82 11.49 -3.94 -5.04
C ARG A 82 10.08 -3.97 -4.49
N PHE A 83 9.31 -2.94 -4.79
CA PHE A 83 7.93 -2.84 -4.35
C PHE A 83 7.03 -2.52 -5.53
N HIS A 84 5.81 -3.02 -5.45
CA HIS A 84 4.71 -2.63 -6.29
C HIS A 84 3.50 -2.42 -5.39
N TYR A 85 2.74 -1.36 -5.65
CA TYR A 85 1.55 -1.06 -4.90
C TYR A 85 0.51 -0.38 -5.76
N ASN A 86 -0.76 -0.63 -5.44
CA ASN A 86 -1.89 0.13 -5.90
C ASN A 86 -2.36 1.05 -4.78
N GLN A 87 -2.74 2.27 -5.14
CA GLN A 87 -3.38 3.21 -4.23
C GLN A 87 -4.71 3.70 -4.79
N ILE A 88 -5.61 4.02 -3.88
CA ILE A 88 -6.89 4.65 -4.22
C ILE A 88 -6.62 6.13 -4.43
N ASP A 89 -7.12 6.64 -5.54
CA ASP A 89 -6.89 8.01 -6.04
C ASP A 89 -7.72 9.02 -5.22
N ASP A 90 -7.34 9.27 -3.96
CA ASP A 90 -7.80 10.44 -3.19
C ASP A 90 -6.90 10.74 -1.98
N ASP A 91 -6.73 12.03 -1.67
CA ASP A 91 -5.78 12.57 -0.68
C ASP A 91 -6.18 12.32 0.79
N GLY A 92 -7.21 11.51 1.03
CA GLY A 92 -7.70 11.20 2.37
C GLY A 92 -8.50 12.33 3.02
N SER A 93 -8.85 13.39 2.28
CA SER A 93 -9.68 14.48 2.80
C SER A 93 -11.05 13.97 3.25
N SER A 94 -11.47 14.35 4.46
CA SER A 94 -12.73 13.91 5.09
C SER A 94 -13.97 14.46 4.40
N GLY A 95 -13.82 15.46 3.52
CA GLY A 95 -14.89 16.03 2.71
C GLY A 95 -14.81 15.64 1.24
N SER A 96 -13.90 14.74 0.86
CA SER A 96 -13.76 14.35 -0.54
C SER A 96 -14.69 13.19 -0.89
N SER A 97 -15.32 13.29 -2.06
CA SER A 97 -16.22 12.28 -2.59
C SER A 97 -15.53 11.09 -3.23
N GLY A 98 -14.20 11.14 -3.45
CA GLY A 98 -13.39 10.02 -3.95
C GLY A 98 -12.87 9.12 -2.81
N ASN A 99 -12.81 9.65 -1.59
CA ASN A 99 -12.27 8.97 -0.43
C ASN A 99 -13.29 7.97 0.09
N VAL A 100 -13.07 6.70 -0.24
CA VAL A 100 -13.96 5.61 0.14
C VAL A 100 -14.17 5.51 1.67
N PHE A 101 -13.18 5.88 2.48
CA PHE A 101 -13.29 5.86 3.95
C PHE A 101 -14.18 7.00 4.47
N ALA A 102 -14.00 8.23 3.97
CA ALA A 102 -14.85 9.35 4.33
C ALA A 102 -16.28 9.16 3.84
N TYR A 103 -16.43 8.63 2.62
CA TYR A 103 -17.73 8.40 1.99
C TYR A 103 -18.56 7.38 2.77
N THR A 104 -17.97 6.23 3.12
CA THR A 104 -18.68 5.13 3.81
C THR A 104 -19.06 5.46 5.25
N THR A 105 -18.31 6.33 5.92
CA THR A 105 -18.57 6.72 7.32
C THR A 105 -19.58 7.86 7.46
N THR A 106 -19.82 8.64 6.40
CA THR A 106 -20.70 9.81 6.43
C THR A 106 -22.02 9.58 5.69
N ILE A 107 -22.05 8.68 4.71
CA ILE A 107 -23.29 8.36 4.01
C ILE A 107 -24.25 7.59 4.92
N GLY A 108 -25.47 8.11 5.04
CA GLY A 108 -26.50 7.45 5.82
C GLY A 108 -26.86 6.09 5.22
N PRO A 109 -27.08 5.05 6.04
CA PRO A 109 -27.42 3.70 5.58
C PRO A 109 -28.84 3.60 4.99
N ILE A 110 -29.47 4.74 4.67
CA ILE A 110 -30.77 4.87 4.00
C ILE A 110 -30.62 5.06 2.49
N TYR A 111 -29.43 5.44 2.02
CA TYR A 111 -29.18 5.70 0.61
C TYR A 111 -28.75 4.42 -0.12
N PRO A 112 -29.31 4.13 -1.31
CA PRO A 112 -28.92 2.94 -2.08
C PRO A 112 -27.52 3.13 -2.69
N LEU A 113 -26.76 2.04 -2.84
CA LEU A 113 -25.46 2.06 -3.52
C LEU A 113 -25.61 1.88 -5.04
N TYR A 114 -26.61 1.11 -5.45
CA TYR A 114 -26.86 0.74 -6.85
C TYR A 114 -28.24 1.16 -7.33
N ILE A 115 -28.35 1.44 -8.64
CA ILE A 115 -29.63 1.65 -9.32
C ILE A 115 -30.28 0.29 -9.59
N ARG A 116 -31.57 0.15 -9.25
CA ARG A 116 -32.33 -1.08 -9.43
C ARG A 116 -33.59 -0.87 -10.26
N ASP A 117 -33.97 -1.89 -11.03
CA ASP A 117 -35.26 -1.92 -11.73
C ASP A 117 -36.44 -2.02 -10.74
N GLY A 118 -37.67 -1.91 -11.24
CA GLY A 118 -38.89 -2.05 -10.43
C GLY A 118 -39.06 -3.41 -9.76
N ASN A 119 -38.32 -4.44 -10.20
CA ASN A 119 -38.30 -5.77 -9.58
C ASN A 119 -37.19 -5.91 -8.52
N GLY A 120 -36.39 -4.87 -8.29
CA GLY A 120 -35.31 -4.86 -7.31
C GLY A 120 -33.96 -5.40 -7.80
N ASN A 121 -33.80 -5.71 -9.08
CA ASN A 121 -32.53 -6.18 -9.66
C ASN A 121 -31.59 -5.00 -9.92
N ILE A 122 -30.31 -5.17 -9.58
CA ILE A 122 -29.27 -4.18 -9.93
C ILE A 122 -29.16 -4.07 -11.44
N LEU A 123 -29.21 -2.84 -11.95
CA LEU A 123 -29.05 -2.56 -13.36
C LEU A 123 -27.57 -2.54 -13.75
N TYR A 124 -27.29 -2.85 -15.01
CA TYR A 124 -25.96 -2.84 -15.61
C TYR A 124 -25.96 -1.91 -16.82
N ASN A 125 -24.82 -1.29 -17.11
CA ASN A 125 -24.61 -0.57 -18.37
C ASN A 125 -24.37 -1.56 -19.53
N GLU A 126 -24.20 -1.03 -20.75
CA GLU A 126 -23.95 -1.84 -21.96
C GLU A 126 -22.65 -2.67 -21.87
N ASP A 127 -21.68 -2.22 -21.07
CA ASP A 127 -20.41 -2.91 -20.81
C ASP A 127 -20.48 -3.96 -19.69
N GLY A 128 -21.66 -4.18 -19.09
CA GLY A 128 -21.84 -5.14 -18.00
C GLY A 128 -21.32 -4.66 -16.63
N ILE A 129 -21.06 -3.36 -16.46
CA ILE A 129 -20.71 -2.72 -15.19
C ILE A 129 -21.99 -2.36 -14.43
N LYS A 130 -22.04 -2.63 -13.12
CA LYS A 130 -23.17 -2.25 -12.26
C LYS A 130 -23.40 -0.74 -12.30
N LEU A 131 -24.65 -0.32 -12.45
CA LEU A 131 -25.02 1.09 -12.35
C LEU A 131 -25.03 1.53 -10.88
N TYR A 132 -24.08 2.39 -10.52
CA TYR A 132 -23.97 3.00 -9.20
C TYR A 132 -24.94 4.17 -9.04
N ASP A 133 -25.44 4.36 -7.82
CA ASP A 133 -26.19 5.56 -7.47
C ASP A 133 -25.23 6.71 -7.12
N TYR A 134 -25.28 7.77 -7.92
CA TYR A 134 -24.51 9.01 -7.76
C TYR A 134 -25.27 10.06 -6.95
N GLY A 135 -26.42 9.71 -6.34
CA GLY A 135 -27.17 10.57 -5.44
C GLY A 135 -28.13 11.55 -6.11
N GLN A 136 -28.41 11.36 -7.40
CA GLN A 136 -29.49 12.03 -8.14
C GLN A 136 -30.27 10.99 -8.94
N ASN A 137 -31.14 10.25 -8.27
CA ASN A 137 -31.86 9.12 -8.88
C ASN A 137 -33.33 9.11 -8.47
N ALA A 138 -34.20 8.77 -9.43
CA ALA A 138 -35.65 8.65 -9.24
C ALA A 138 -36.33 9.87 -8.58
N GLY A 139 -35.82 11.08 -8.82
CA GLY A 139 -36.36 12.32 -8.25
C GLY A 139 -35.94 12.60 -6.79
N MET A 140 -35.05 11.78 -6.23
CA MET A 140 -34.44 12.01 -4.92
C MET A 140 -33.01 12.53 -5.09
N GLU A 141 -32.64 13.49 -4.26
CA GLU A 141 -31.28 14.02 -4.18
C GLU A 141 -30.71 13.77 -2.78
N ARG A 142 -29.48 13.25 -2.71
CA ARG A 142 -28.78 13.05 -1.43
C ARG A 142 -28.37 14.41 -0.86
N SER A 143 -28.39 14.55 0.46
CA SER A 143 -27.96 15.82 1.10
C SER A 143 -26.43 16.01 1.15
N ILE A 144 -25.66 14.96 0.87
CA ILE A 144 -24.19 14.98 0.82
C ILE A 144 -23.71 14.20 -0.41
N PHE A 145 -22.54 14.56 -0.94
CA PHE A 145 -21.87 13.84 -2.02
C PHE A 145 -22.77 13.58 -3.25
N THR A 146 -23.56 14.58 -3.64
CA THR A 146 -24.34 14.53 -4.88
C THR A 146 -23.43 14.43 -6.10
N ASN A 147 -23.92 13.75 -7.14
CA ASN A 147 -23.20 13.45 -8.36
C ASN A 147 -21.86 12.72 -8.16
N SER A 148 -21.74 11.89 -7.12
CA SER A 148 -20.49 11.17 -6.81
C SER A 148 -20.73 9.79 -6.22
N ASN A 149 -19.79 8.87 -6.43
CA ASN A 149 -19.79 7.54 -5.84
C ASN A 149 -18.34 7.03 -5.68
N ALA A 150 -17.79 7.17 -4.47
CA ALA A 150 -16.42 6.77 -4.15
C ALA A 150 -16.12 5.30 -4.47
N LEU A 151 -17.13 4.41 -4.40
CA LEU A 151 -16.97 2.99 -4.69
C LEU A 151 -16.82 2.71 -6.17
N SER A 152 -17.53 3.46 -7.01
CA SER A 152 -17.34 3.38 -8.46
C SER A 152 -15.94 3.86 -8.84
N GLU A 153 -15.49 4.96 -8.25
CA GLU A 153 -14.17 5.53 -8.52
C GLU A 153 -13.05 4.64 -8.02
N SER A 154 -13.09 4.21 -6.76
CA SER A 154 -12.10 3.29 -6.17
C SER A 154 -12.01 1.95 -6.92
N ARG A 155 -13.11 1.46 -7.52
CA ARG A 155 -13.11 0.18 -8.25
C ARG A 155 -12.63 0.31 -9.69
N LEU A 156 -12.87 1.44 -10.34
CA LEU A 156 -12.56 1.64 -11.76
C LEU A 156 -11.23 2.36 -11.97
N ASN A 157 -10.81 3.18 -11.01
CA ASN A 157 -9.55 3.89 -11.07
C ASN A 157 -8.48 3.15 -10.26
N THR A 158 -7.41 2.74 -10.93
CA THR A 158 -6.26 2.05 -10.34
C THR A 158 -5.02 2.90 -10.53
N GLN A 159 -4.45 3.40 -9.44
CA GLN A 159 -3.16 4.05 -9.47
C GLN A 159 -2.08 3.06 -9.03
N SER A 160 -1.49 2.39 -10.02
CA SER A 160 -0.41 1.45 -9.82
C SER A 160 0.92 2.20 -9.75
N SER A 161 1.84 1.71 -8.92
CA SER A 161 3.22 2.17 -8.93
C SER A 161 4.17 1.03 -8.63
N GLU A 162 5.31 1.02 -9.30
CA GLU A 162 6.40 0.09 -9.02
C GLU A 162 7.72 0.84 -8.81
N GLY A 163 8.58 0.29 -7.98
CA GLY A 163 9.80 0.98 -7.62
C GLY A 163 10.89 0.11 -7.03
N ASN A 164 12.06 0.72 -6.93
CA ASN A 164 13.29 0.14 -6.42
C ASN A 164 13.87 1.09 -5.37
N ALA A 165 14.08 0.58 -4.16
CA ALA A 165 14.80 1.29 -3.10
C ALA A 165 16.09 0.54 -2.77
N PHE A 166 17.21 1.26 -2.76
CA PHE A 166 18.51 0.76 -2.35
C PHE A 166 19.11 1.67 -1.28
N ASN A 167 19.57 1.08 -0.18
CA ASN A 167 20.35 1.77 0.84
C ASN A 167 21.62 0.98 1.11
N GLY A 168 22.77 1.61 0.90
CA GLY A 168 24.08 1.03 1.14
C GLY A 168 24.91 1.92 2.05
N THR A 169 25.53 1.34 3.08
CA THR A 169 26.51 2.01 3.93
C THR A 169 27.76 1.17 4.06
N ALA A 170 28.90 1.82 4.11
CA ALA A 170 30.20 1.21 4.36
C ALA A 170 30.96 2.04 5.39
N TYR A 171 31.73 1.38 6.23
CA TYR A 171 32.54 2.04 7.24
C TYR A 171 33.87 1.34 7.44
N PHE A 172 34.84 2.10 7.94
CA PHE A 172 36.06 1.54 8.49
C PHE A 172 36.46 2.26 9.77
N ASP A 173 36.95 1.47 10.70
CA ASP A 173 37.41 1.85 12.03
C ASP A 173 38.92 1.60 12.11
N ILE A 174 39.67 2.65 12.40
CA ILE A 174 41.11 2.62 12.63
C ILE A 174 41.35 2.91 14.11
N THR A 175 41.83 1.93 14.85
CA THR A 175 42.26 2.10 16.24
C THR A 175 43.75 2.40 16.25
N PHE A 176 44.17 3.52 16.84
CA PHE A 176 45.56 3.96 16.87
C PHE A 176 45.89 4.51 18.24
N LEU A 177 47.07 4.17 18.77
CA LEU A 177 47.33 4.29 20.22
C LEU A 177 46.26 3.49 21.01
N LYS A 178 46.51 3.09 22.26
CA LYS A 178 45.58 2.15 22.93
C LYS A 178 44.16 2.71 23.13
N ASP A 179 44.01 4.03 23.06
CA ASP A 179 42.82 4.73 23.52
C ASP A 179 42.08 5.52 22.41
N PHE A 180 42.59 5.56 21.17
CA PHE A 180 41.95 6.35 20.10
C PHE A 180 41.41 5.48 18.96
N LYS A 181 40.26 5.90 18.46
CA LYS A 181 39.57 5.27 17.33
C LYS A 181 39.08 6.36 16.37
N PHE A 182 39.48 6.24 15.12
CA PHE A 182 38.95 7.00 14.00
C PHE A 182 37.94 6.14 13.24
N THR A 183 36.76 6.69 12.96
CA THR A 183 35.71 6.01 12.20
C THR A 183 35.35 6.86 10.98
N PHE A 184 35.40 6.25 9.80
CA PHE A 184 34.86 6.83 8.58
C PHE A 184 33.62 6.05 8.16
N ASN A 185 32.57 6.78 7.76
CA ASN A 185 31.34 6.21 7.23
C ASN A 185 31.01 6.87 5.89
N ALA A 186 30.63 6.07 4.90
CA ALA A 186 30.06 6.53 3.64
C ALA A 186 28.75 5.79 3.37
N GLY A 187 27.80 6.46 2.74
CA GLY A 187 26.51 5.87 2.42
C GLY A 187 25.92 6.41 1.14
N VAL A 188 25.08 5.60 0.51
CA VAL A 188 24.28 5.94 -0.67
C VAL A 188 22.86 5.45 -0.47
N THR A 189 21.91 6.28 -0.86
CA THR A 189 20.49 5.91 -0.94
C THR A 189 20.01 6.23 -2.34
N LEU A 190 19.31 5.28 -2.95
CA LEU A 190 18.62 5.44 -4.22
C LEU A 190 17.18 5.00 -3.99
N ASP A 191 16.25 5.84 -4.43
CA ASP A 191 14.84 5.54 -4.44
C ASP A 191 14.30 5.94 -5.80
N GLU A 192 13.54 5.04 -6.41
CA GLU A 192 13.02 5.16 -7.74
C GLU A 192 11.62 4.57 -7.76
N THR A 193 10.65 5.35 -8.23
CA THR A 193 9.25 4.95 -8.34
C THR A 193 8.72 5.37 -9.71
N ARG A 194 7.96 4.50 -10.34
CA ARG A 194 7.27 4.69 -11.62
C ARG A 194 5.78 4.44 -11.40
N SER A 195 4.94 5.23 -12.06
CA SER A 195 3.48 5.14 -12.03
C SER A 195 2.94 4.93 -13.43
#